data_AF-A0A6J1P6R9-F1
#
_entry.id   AF-A0A6J1P6R9-F1
#
_cell.length_a   1.000
_cell.length_b   1.000
_cell.length_c   1.000
_cell.angle_alpha   90.00
_cell.angle_beta   90.00
_cell.angle_gamma   90.00
#
_symmetry.space_group_name_H-M   'P 1'
#
loop_
_entity.id
_entity.type
_entity.pdbx_description
1 polymer ?
#
loop_
_entity_poly.entity_id
_entity_poly.type
_entity_poly.pdbx_seq_one_letter_code
_entity_poly.pdbx_strand_id
1 'polypeptide(L)'
;MLASGALSGCERAPGRSVCDAIEPVSKQMEAYCNSELGQQPYLPSFEELCIAKCGPSQQWYRAALCEQVGGPGGAAARVLLVDYGNLETVPVSALRKMLPEFVRGVPALAPQLEIQGWPTTHTKDMLQRALKHMRVTKEGRGVLKVTRCQQRMHGLYLVHAPELLEAMAAND
;
A
#
# COMPACT_ATOMS: atom_id res chain seq x y z
N MET A 1 4.46 -5.19 -8.53
CA MET A 1 3.21 -4.41 -8.72
C MET A 1 3.00 -3.98 -10.18
N LEU A 2 4.00 -3.46 -10.91
CA LEU A 2 3.77 -3.06 -12.31
C LEU A 2 3.46 -4.18 -13.31
N ALA A 3 3.83 -5.44 -13.06
CA ALA A 3 3.57 -6.53 -14.01
C ALA A 3 2.06 -6.77 -14.28
N SER A 4 1.18 -6.44 -13.34
CA SER A 4 -0.27 -6.63 -13.48
C SER A 4 -1.05 -5.34 -13.73
N GLY A 5 -0.37 -4.20 -13.88
CA GLY A 5 -1.04 -2.89 -13.95
C GLY A 5 -1.69 -2.46 -12.62
N ALA A 6 -1.45 -3.21 -11.54
CA ALA A 6 -1.91 -2.89 -10.20
C ALA A 6 -0.92 -1.93 -9.52
N LEU A 7 -1.46 -0.85 -8.98
CA LEU A 7 -0.71 0.19 -8.26
C LEU A 7 -1.40 0.49 -6.93
N SER A 8 -0.75 1.27 -6.09
CA SER A 8 -1.39 1.89 -4.94
C SER A 8 -0.97 3.34 -4.86
N GLY A 9 -1.90 4.23 -4.52
CA GLY A 9 -1.60 5.65 -4.46
C GLY A 9 -2.82 6.51 -4.19
N CYS A 10 -2.57 7.79 -3.91
CA CYS A 10 -3.60 8.79 -3.65
C CYS A 10 -3.46 9.98 -4.60
N GLU A 11 -4.50 10.80 -4.62
CA GLU A 11 -4.45 12.10 -5.29
C GLU A 11 -3.38 12.98 -4.65
N ARG A 12 -2.55 13.59 -5.51
CA ARG A 12 -1.54 14.55 -5.08
C ARG A 12 -2.16 15.94 -4.93
N ALA A 13 -2.78 16.20 -3.78
CA ALA A 13 -3.31 17.53 -3.45
C ALA A 13 -2.23 18.41 -2.78
N PRO A 14 -2.12 19.71 -3.13
CA PRO A 14 -1.25 20.64 -2.41
C PRO A 14 -1.64 20.73 -0.93
N GLY A 15 -0.66 20.61 -0.02
CA GLY A 15 -0.88 20.77 1.42
C GLY A 15 -1.49 19.56 2.15
N ARG A 16 -1.62 18.40 1.51
CA ARG A 16 -1.95 17.14 2.18
C ARG A 16 -0.84 16.11 1.97
N SER A 17 -0.01 15.89 3.00
CA SER A 17 0.87 14.73 3.03
C SER A 17 0.14 13.53 3.65
N VAL A 18 0.51 12.32 3.20
CA VAL A 18 0.14 11.07 3.90
C VAL A 18 0.54 11.15 5.37
N CYS A 19 1.71 11.73 5.66
CA CYS A 19 2.20 11.91 7.02
C CYS A 19 1.25 12.76 7.88
N ASP A 20 0.74 13.87 7.34
CA ASP A 20 -0.15 14.78 8.09
C ASP A 20 -1.49 14.10 8.40
N ALA A 21 -2.00 13.31 7.45
CA ALA A 21 -3.27 12.60 7.61
C ALA A 21 -3.18 11.45 8.61
N ILE A 22 -2.03 10.78 8.71
CA ILE A 22 -1.85 9.61 9.59
C ILE A 22 -1.30 9.97 10.97
N GLU A 23 -0.61 11.10 11.14
CA GLU A 23 0.07 11.48 12.38
C GLU A 23 -0.80 11.33 13.64
N PRO A 24 -2.07 11.79 13.67
CA PRO A 24 -2.91 11.66 14.86
C PRO A 24 -3.15 10.19 15.24
N VAL A 25 -3.40 9.33 14.23
CA VAL A 25 -3.64 7.90 14.43
C VAL A 25 -2.35 7.18 14.80
N SER A 26 -1.20 7.56 14.21
CA SER A 26 0.10 7.00 14.54
C SER A 26 0.45 7.18 16.02
N LYS A 27 0.20 8.36 16.60
CA LYS A 27 0.44 8.62 18.04
C LYS A 27 -0.45 7.76 18.93
N GLN A 28 -1.73 7.59 18.57
CA GLN A 28 -2.65 6.74 19.31
C GLN A 28 -2.27 5.26 19.23
N MET A 29 -1.89 4.77 18.05
CA MET A 29 -1.40 3.40 17.86
C MET A 29 -0.13 3.16 18.67
N GLU A 30 0.81 4.11 18.68
CA GLU A 30 2.04 3.96 19.46
C GLU A 30 1.76 3.83 20.97
N ALA A 31 0.89 4.67 21.52
CA ALA A 31 0.46 4.56 22.91
C ALA A 31 -0.21 3.21 23.19
N TYR A 32 -1.10 2.76 22.31
CA TYR A 32 -1.79 1.47 22.45
C TYR A 32 -0.84 0.28 22.36
N CYS A 33 -0.01 0.21 21.32
CA CYS A 33 0.91 -0.91 21.08
C CYS A 33 1.99 -1.04 22.16
N ASN A 34 2.26 0.02 22.94
CA ASN A 34 3.17 0.01 24.08
C ASN A 34 2.44 -0.16 25.43
N SER A 35 1.11 -0.26 25.44
CA SER A 35 0.31 -0.49 26.64
C SER A 35 0.16 -1.99 26.96
N GLU A 36 -0.19 -2.33 28.20
CA GLU A 36 -0.45 -3.73 28.59
C GLU A 36 -1.52 -4.41 27.72
N LEU A 37 -2.52 -3.63 27.26
CA LEU A 37 -3.62 -4.12 26.43
C LEU A 37 -3.22 -4.38 24.98
N GLY A 38 -2.26 -3.61 24.45
CA GLY A 38 -1.91 -3.61 23.04
C GLY A 38 -0.51 -4.12 22.73
N GLN A 39 0.29 -4.48 23.73
CA GLN A 39 1.66 -4.96 23.51
C GLN A 39 1.76 -6.42 23.08
N GLN A 40 0.68 -7.19 23.18
CA GLN A 40 0.70 -8.62 22.86
C GLN A 40 0.70 -8.86 21.35
N PRO A 41 1.57 -9.75 20.83
CA PRO A 41 1.53 -10.16 19.44
C PRO A 41 0.14 -10.65 19.02
N TYR A 42 -0.27 -10.28 17.81
CA TYR A 42 -1.53 -10.72 17.23
C TYR A 42 -1.30 -11.22 15.81
N LEU A 43 -1.72 -12.45 15.53
CA LEU A 43 -1.70 -13.00 14.18
C LEU A 43 -3.09 -12.80 13.53
N PRO A 44 -3.24 -11.83 12.61
CA PRO A 44 -4.49 -11.60 11.88
C PRO A 44 -4.84 -12.75 10.93
N SER A 45 -6.10 -12.78 10.49
CA SER A 45 -6.57 -13.60 9.37
C SER A 45 -6.15 -13.01 8.03
N PHE A 46 -6.25 -13.78 6.94
CA PHE A 46 -6.00 -13.25 5.59
C PHE A 46 -6.88 -12.01 5.32
N GLU A 47 -6.26 -10.94 4.81
CA GLU A 47 -6.87 -9.63 4.56
C GLU A 47 -7.39 -8.87 5.79
N GLU A 48 -7.20 -9.40 7.00
CA GLU A 48 -7.58 -8.70 8.22
C GLU A 48 -6.60 -7.55 8.53
N LEU A 49 -7.18 -6.41 8.95
CA LEU A 49 -6.41 -5.25 9.36
C LEU A 49 -5.68 -5.51 10.68
N CYS A 50 -4.42 -5.11 10.74
CA CYS A 50 -3.55 -5.19 11.91
C CYS A 50 -2.66 -3.94 12.00
N ILE A 51 -1.90 -3.84 13.08
CA ILE A 51 -0.85 -2.83 13.23
C ILE A 51 0.49 -3.56 13.12
N ALA A 52 1.40 -3.05 12.32
CA ALA A 52 2.72 -3.65 12.12
C ALA A 52 3.83 -2.69 12.54
N LYS A 53 4.84 -3.18 13.24
CA LYS A 53 6.08 -2.45 13.48
C LYS A 53 7.05 -2.72 12.34
N CYS A 54 7.39 -1.69 11.56
CA CYS A 54 8.17 -1.86 10.33
C CYS A 54 9.33 -0.86 10.24
N GLY A 55 10.24 -1.15 9.31
CA GLY A 55 11.30 -0.24 8.91
C GLY A 55 12.42 -0.05 9.93
N PRO A 56 13.47 0.70 9.55
CA PRO A 56 14.64 0.95 10.41
C PRO A 56 14.29 1.81 11.63
N SER A 57 13.28 2.67 11.51
CA SER A 57 12.79 3.53 12.60
C SER A 57 11.88 2.80 13.60
N GLN A 58 11.50 1.55 13.32
CA GLN A 58 10.63 0.74 14.19
C GLN A 58 9.32 1.46 14.53
N GLN A 59 8.70 2.09 13.53
CA GLN A 59 7.44 2.81 13.67
C GLN A 59 6.24 1.87 13.49
N TRP A 60 5.11 2.22 14.10
CA TRP A 60 3.85 1.50 13.96
C TRP A 60 3.04 2.01 12.75
N TYR A 61 2.55 1.07 11.95
CA TYR A 61 1.80 1.32 10.73
C TYR A 61 0.47 0.56 10.72
N ARG A 62 -0.55 1.11 10.08
CA ARG A 62 -1.75 0.34 9.72
C ARG A 62 -1.39 -0.60 8.58
N ALA A 63 -1.79 -1.86 8.72
CA ALA A 63 -1.46 -2.90 7.77
C ALA A 63 -2.61 -3.88 7.56
N ALA A 64 -2.54 -4.67 6.49
CA ALA A 64 -3.41 -5.83 6.26
C ALA A 64 -2.54 -7.06 6.03
N LEU A 65 -2.95 -8.22 6.56
CA LEU A 65 -2.21 -9.46 6.31
C LEU A 65 -2.40 -9.93 4.86
N CYS A 66 -1.30 -10.23 4.18
CA CYS A 66 -1.34 -10.87 2.87
C CYS A 66 -1.03 -12.37 2.97
N GLU A 67 0.00 -12.78 3.71
CA GLU A 67 0.31 -14.20 3.91
C GLU A 67 1.25 -14.40 5.11
N GLN A 68 1.25 -15.61 5.66
CA GLN A 68 2.33 -16.07 6.54
C GLN A 68 3.48 -16.63 5.71
N VAL A 69 4.69 -16.17 5.99
CA VAL A 69 5.91 -16.64 5.35
C VAL A 69 6.22 -18.04 5.86
N GLY A 70 6.31 -19.01 4.95
CA GLY A 70 6.49 -20.43 5.30
C GLY A 70 5.19 -21.18 5.58
N GLY A 71 4.03 -20.55 5.37
CA GLY A 71 2.72 -21.17 5.57
C GLY A 71 2.21 -21.07 7.01
N PRO A 72 1.13 -21.81 7.36
CA PRO A 72 0.52 -21.76 8.67
C PRO A 72 1.52 -22.09 9.80
N GLY A 73 1.62 -21.20 10.79
CA GLY A 73 2.57 -21.33 11.90
C GLY A 73 3.95 -20.70 11.64
N GLY A 74 4.13 -20.06 10.48
CA GLY A 74 5.34 -19.30 10.17
C GLY A 74 5.58 -18.15 11.15
N ALA A 75 6.85 -17.89 11.47
CA ALA A 75 7.25 -16.84 12.42
C ALA A 75 7.25 -15.43 11.80
N ALA A 76 7.03 -15.32 10.49
CA ALA A 76 6.99 -14.06 9.75
C ALA A 76 5.73 -13.96 8.90
N ALA A 77 5.32 -12.73 8.62
CA ALA A 77 4.15 -12.40 7.85
C ALA A 77 4.52 -11.35 6.80
N ARG A 78 3.94 -11.48 5.60
CA ARG A 78 3.95 -10.41 4.60
C ARG A 78 2.67 -9.60 4.76
N VAL A 79 2.83 -8.29 4.96
CA VAL A 79 1.74 -7.36 5.22
C VAL A 79 1.75 -6.19 4.24
N LEU A 80 0.59 -5.66 3.89
CA LEU A 80 0.42 -4.45 3.09
C LEU A 80 0.26 -3.25 4.03
N LEU A 81 1.14 -2.26 3.94
CA LEU A 81 0.99 -0.98 4.63
C LEU A 81 -0.07 -0.14 3.91
N VAL A 82 -1.32 -0.14 4.42
CA VAL A 82 -2.50 0.36 3.68
C VAL A 82 -2.48 1.87 3.40
N ASP A 83 -1.61 2.61 4.09
CA ASP A 83 -1.44 4.05 3.90
C ASP A 83 -0.32 4.42 2.94
N TYR A 84 0.53 3.45 2.59
CA TYR A 84 1.74 3.67 1.79
C TYR A 84 1.80 2.77 0.55
N GLY A 85 1.04 1.67 0.52
CA GLY A 85 1.01 0.70 -0.57
C GLY A 85 2.18 -0.29 -0.58
N ASN A 86 3.14 -0.17 0.35
CA ASN A 86 4.31 -1.05 0.39
C ASN A 86 3.97 -2.39 1.04
N LEU A 87 4.56 -3.47 0.51
CA LEU A 87 4.59 -4.76 1.20
C LEU A 87 5.82 -4.82 2.09
N GLU A 88 5.61 -5.22 3.33
CA GLU A 88 6.68 -5.45 4.31
C GLU A 88 6.64 -6.90 4.78
N THR A 89 7.80 -7.48 5.01
CA THR A 89 7.93 -8.76 5.70
C THR A 89 8.37 -8.50 7.13
N VAL A 90 7.52 -8.84 8.09
CA VAL A 90 7.75 -8.59 9.52
C VAL A 90 7.62 -9.87 10.33
N PRO A 91 8.31 -10.01 11.46
CA PRO A 91 8.02 -11.12 12.37
C PRO A 91 6.59 -10.99 12.92
N VAL A 92 5.92 -12.10 13.18
CA VAL A 92 4.56 -12.11 13.78
C VAL A 92 4.57 -11.41 15.15
N SER A 93 5.70 -11.45 15.86
CA SER A 93 5.90 -10.73 17.12
C SER A 93 5.87 -9.20 16.99
N ALA A 94 5.94 -8.65 15.77
CA ALA A 94 5.81 -7.22 15.49
C ALA A 94 4.40 -6.81 15.05
N LEU A 95 3.45 -7.75 15.01
CA LEU A 95 2.04 -7.47 14.68
C LEU A 95 1.22 -7.26 15.95
N ARG A 96 0.29 -6.31 15.91
CA ARG A 96 -0.70 -6.04 16.97
C ARG A 96 -2.11 -5.99 16.39
N LYS A 97 -3.08 -6.20 17.27
CA LYS A 97 -4.50 -6.15 16.92
C LYS A 97 -4.89 -4.74 16.50
N MET A 98 -5.64 -4.62 15.42
CA MET A 98 -6.24 -3.34 15.03
C MET A 98 -7.43 -3.02 15.93
N LEU A 99 -7.50 -1.80 16.44
CA LEU A 99 -8.69 -1.30 17.13
C LEU A 99 -9.57 -0.46 16.19
N PRO A 100 -10.92 -0.54 16.31
CA PRO A 100 -11.82 0.17 15.39
C PRO A 100 -11.63 1.70 15.38
N GLU A 101 -11.17 2.30 16.47
CA GLU A 101 -10.82 3.73 16.54
C GLU A 101 -9.71 4.14 15.57
N PHE A 102 -8.75 3.27 15.26
CA PHE A 102 -7.63 3.62 14.37
C PHE A 102 -7.99 3.57 12.88
N VAL A 103 -9.20 3.09 12.57
CA VAL A 103 -9.74 3.05 11.20
C VAL A 103 -10.97 3.96 11.05
N ARG A 104 -11.46 4.55 12.15
CA ARG A 104 -12.53 5.55 12.12
C ARG A 104 -11.94 6.93 11.79
N GLY A 105 -12.50 7.59 10.77
CA GLY A 105 -12.16 8.96 10.41
C GLY A 105 -10.97 9.14 9.46
N VAL A 106 -10.11 8.14 9.32
CA VAL A 106 -9.01 8.14 8.33
C VAL A 106 -9.12 6.90 7.44
N PRO A 107 -9.51 7.02 6.16
CA PRO A 107 -9.52 5.89 5.24
C PRO A 107 -8.09 5.41 4.94
N ALA A 108 -7.93 4.25 4.30
CA ALA A 108 -6.63 3.85 3.75
C ALA A 108 -6.13 4.91 2.77
N LEU A 109 -4.89 5.37 2.94
CA LEU A 109 -4.33 6.50 2.19
C LEU A 109 -3.59 6.09 0.90
N ALA A 110 -3.41 4.79 0.68
CA ALA A 110 -2.88 4.25 -0.57
C ALA A 110 -3.82 3.15 -1.11
N PRO A 111 -5.03 3.51 -1.56
CA PRO A 111 -5.95 2.53 -2.14
C PRO A 111 -5.35 1.86 -3.37
N GLN A 112 -5.79 0.63 -3.62
CA GLN A 112 -5.37 -0.11 -4.81
C GLN A 112 -6.00 0.48 -6.07
N LEU A 113 -5.20 0.56 -7.13
CA LEU A 113 -5.55 1.11 -8.42
C LEU A 113 -5.28 0.07 -9.51
N GLU A 114 -6.18 -0.05 -10.47
CA GLU A 114 -5.98 -0.80 -11.70
C GLU A 114 -6.00 0.14 -12.90
N ILE A 115 -5.02 -0.01 -13.80
CA ILE A 115 -4.99 0.77 -15.03
C ILE A 115 -5.92 0.11 -16.06
N GLN A 116 -6.97 0.83 -16.44
CA GLN A 116 -7.88 0.40 -17.49
C GLN A 116 -7.11 0.23 -18.81
N GLY A 117 -7.21 -0.95 -19.42
CA GLY A 117 -6.54 -1.25 -20.68
C GLY A 117 -5.06 -1.62 -20.52
N TRP A 118 -4.61 -1.98 -19.31
CA TRP A 118 -3.26 -2.50 -19.12
C TRP A 118 -3.01 -3.74 -20.02
N PRO A 119 -1.87 -3.83 -20.74
CA PRO A 119 -1.59 -4.97 -21.61
C PRO A 119 -1.46 -6.29 -20.83
N THR A 120 -2.18 -7.32 -21.26
CA THR A 120 -2.09 -8.68 -20.69
C THR A 120 -0.70 -9.30 -20.94
N THR A 121 -0.06 -8.92 -22.03
CA THR A 121 1.33 -9.27 -22.37
C THR A 121 2.16 -8.00 -22.53
N HIS A 122 3.35 -7.98 -21.93
CA HIS A 122 4.23 -6.82 -21.99
C HIS A 122 5.70 -7.26 -21.99
N THR A 123 6.56 -6.48 -22.65
CA THR A 123 8.02 -6.69 -22.64
C THR A 123 8.69 -5.91 -21.51
N LYS A 124 9.96 -6.20 -21.24
CA LYS A 124 10.77 -5.43 -20.28
C LYS A 124 10.86 -3.95 -20.70
N ASP A 125 10.97 -3.67 -21.99
CA ASP A 125 11.11 -2.31 -22.51
C ASP A 125 9.81 -1.52 -22.33
N MET A 126 8.64 -2.15 -22.55
CA MET A 126 7.34 -1.54 -22.24
C MET A 126 7.26 -1.14 -20.76
N LEU A 127 7.68 -2.00 -19.85
CA LEU A 127 7.70 -1.70 -18.42
C LEU A 127 8.70 -0.59 -18.07
N GLN A 128 9.87 -0.56 -18.72
CA GLN A 128 10.85 0.52 -18.53
C GLN A 128 10.30 1.86 -19.02
N ARG A 129 9.59 1.90 -20.15
CA ARG A 129 8.92 3.10 -20.62
C ARG A 129 7.83 3.56 -19.66
N ALA A 130 7.04 2.63 -19.11
CA ALA A 130 6.05 2.95 -18.07
C ALA A 130 6.72 3.59 -16.84
N LEU A 131 7.75 2.94 -16.29
CA LEU A 131 8.52 3.42 -15.14
C LEU A 131 9.11 4.81 -15.39
N LYS A 132 9.69 5.03 -16.57
CA LYS A 132 10.26 6.31 -16.99
C LYS A 132 9.17 7.40 -17.09
N HIS A 133 8.04 7.09 -17.73
CA HIS A 133 6.92 8.02 -17.87
C HIS A 133 6.35 8.45 -16.52
N MET A 134 6.16 7.48 -15.60
CA MET A 134 5.71 7.75 -14.24
C MET A 134 6.78 8.36 -13.34
N ARG A 135 8.02 8.54 -13.83
CA ARG A 135 9.17 9.05 -13.07
C ARG A 135 9.37 8.28 -11.77
N VAL A 136 9.27 6.95 -11.85
CA VAL A 136 9.37 6.06 -10.68
C VAL A 136 10.79 6.12 -10.12
N THR A 137 10.91 6.43 -8.83
CA THR A 137 12.19 6.44 -8.13
C THR A 137 12.64 5.03 -7.78
N LYS A 138 13.91 4.89 -7.38
CA LYS A 138 14.47 3.63 -6.86
C LYS A 138 13.73 3.08 -5.64
N GLU A 139 13.02 3.94 -4.89
CA GLU A 139 12.13 3.54 -3.79
C GLU A 139 10.71 3.14 -4.27
N GLY A 140 10.47 3.04 -5.57
CA GLY A 140 9.19 2.61 -6.14
C GLY A 140 8.09 3.67 -6.16
N ARG A 141 8.40 4.94 -5.86
CA ARG A 141 7.43 6.05 -5.86
C ARG A 141 7.41 6.76 -7.20
N GLY A 142 6.23 7.06 -7.74
CA GLY A 142 6.09 7.77 -9.01
C GLY A 142 4.88 8.69 -9.02
N VAL A 143 4.65 9.32 -10.17
CA VAL A 143 3.47 10.15 -10.44
C VAL A 143 2.78 9.61 -11.69
N LEU A 144 1.52 9.21 -11.54
CA LEU A 144 0.67 8.81 -12.64
C LEU A 144 -0.35 9.89 -12.92
N LYS A 145 -0.34 10.44 -14.14
CA LYS A 145 -1.42 11.32 -14.60
C LYS A 145 -2.57 10.45 -15.09
N VAL A 146 -3.76 10.75 -14.58
CA VAL A 146 -5.00 10.04 -14.94
C VAL A 146 -6.02 11.05 -15.48
N THR A 147 -6.85 10.60 -16.41
CA THR A 147 -7.96 11.40 -16.96
C THR A 147 -9.30 11.07 -16.31
N ARG A 148 -9.37 9.92 -15.64
CA ARG A 148 -10.58 9.43 -14.95
C ARG A 148 -10.15 8.45 -13.85
N CYS A 149 -10.82 8.53 -12.72
CA CYS A 149 -10.66 7.63 -11.58
C CYS A 149 -12.07 7.22 -11.10
N GLN A 150 -12.35 5.92 -11.06
CA GLN A 150 -13.65 5.38 -10.67
C GLN A 150 -13.48 4.38 -9.53
N GLN A 151 -14.13 4.65 -8.41
CA GLN A 151 -14.18 3.68 -7.31
C GLN A 151 -14.99 2.45 -7.73
N ARG A 152 -14.46 1.27 -7.40
CA ARG A 152 -15.08 -0.05 -7.55
C ARG A 152 -15.36 -0.64 -6.16
N MET A 153 -15.80 -1.89 -6.10
CA MET A 153 -16.05 -2.58 -4.84
C MET A 153 -14.75 -2.71 -4.01
N HIS A 154 -14.90 -2.78 -2.68
CA HIS A 154 -13.80 -3.04 -1.74
C HIS A 154 -12.65 -2.03 -1.76
N GLY A 155 -12.88 -0.79 -2.23
CA GLY A 155 -11.86 0.26 -2.23
C GLY A 155 -10.81 0.14 -3.34
N LEU A 156 -11.04 -0.73 -4.32
CA LEU A 156 -10.30 -0.75 -5.58
C LEU A 156 -10.74 0.43 -6.47
N TYR A 157 -9.82 1.06 -7.18
CA TYR A 157 -10.14 2.11 -8.15
C TYR A 157 -9.67 1.71 -9.54
N LEU A 158 -10.53 1.91 -10.53
CA LEU A 158 -10.15 1.79 -11.93
C LEU A 158 -9.75 3.17 -12.45
N VAL A 159 -8.52 3.30 -12.95
CA VAL A 159 -7.98 4.56 -13.48
C VAL A 159 -7.74 4.50 -14.97
N HIS A 160 -7.96 5.62 -15.65
CA HIS A 160 -7.69 5.77 -17.07
C HIS A 160 -6.45 6.65 -17.28
N ALA A 161 -5.38 6.05 -17.82
CA ALA A 161 -4.08 6.70 -18.02
C ALA A 161 -3.61 6.54 -19.48
N PRO A 162 -4.25 7.22 -20.45
CA PRO A 162 -3.94 7.05 -21.88
C PRO A 162 -2.48 7.41 -22.21
N GLU A 163 -1.97 8.51 -21.66
CA GLU A 163 -0.58 8.95 -21.87
C GLU A 163 0.46 7.89 -21.43
N LEU A 164 0.15 7.12 -20.38
CA LEU A 164 1.01 6.01 -19.94
C LEU A 164 1.00 4.87 -20.96
N LEU A 165 -0.19 4.48 -21.43
CA LEU A 165 -0.36 3.39 -22.38
C LEU A 165 0.29 3.72 -23.72
N GLU A 166 0.17 4.96 -24.18
CA GLU A 166 0.88 5.47 -25.36
C GLU A 166 2.40 5.39 -25.20
N ALA A 167 2.92 5.84 -24.04
CA ALA A 167 4.35 5.73 -23.75
C ALA A 167 4.83 4.27 -23.70
N MET A 168 4.01 3.34 -23.22
CA MET A 168 4.32 1.91 -23.25
C MET A 168 4.36 1.36 -24.67
N ALA A 169 3.46 1.79 -25.56
CA ALA A 169 3.31 1.29 -26.92
C ALA A 169 4.30 1.91 -27.93
N ALA A 170 5.01 2.97 -27.56
CA ALA A 170 6.01 3.60 -28.44
C ALA A 170 7.09 2.59 -28.88
N ASN A 171 7.38 2.59 -30.17
CA ASN A 171 8.55 1.91 -30.74
C ASN A 171 9.70 2.90 -30.79
N ASP A 172 10.89 2.47 -30.35
CA ASP A 172 12.12 3.26 -30.43
C ASP A 172 12.59 3.43 -31.88
#